data_AF-A0A3M1SSE2-F1
#
_entry.id   AF-A0A3M1SSE2-F1
#
_cell.length_a   1.000
_cell.length_b   1.000
_cell.length_c   1.000
_cell.angle_alpha   90.00
_cell.angle_beta   90.00
_cell.angle_gamma   90.00
#
_symmetry.space_group_name_H-M   'P 1'
#
loop_
_entity.id
_entity.type
_entity.pdbx_description
1 polymer ?
#
loop_
_entity_poly.entity_id
_entity_poly.type
_entity_poly.pdbx_seq_one_letter_code
_entity_poly.pdbx_strand_id
1 'polypeptide(L)'
;MLLTDSQYQAFLRAEADLRNLSRAEREAFLRALSGDDITTIADKLQVRPEAIRQRLSQVYQKFEIGGKGPVKLAKLQQQLQSRFQEQQVGNVGFAGVAKRPRRDRPRWDWGEAPDVPTFYGRETELNELYQWIVEEHCRLVALVGLGGIGKTALAKKLAERIQEEEKFDRLIWRSLRHVPPPETLLADLLESLGCAPIDPSKTDIDSQIAQLVERLQESKCLLVLDSFDAVLKSGNRLQPYLEGYEAYGKLLRQIGQFEHKSCLLIASDQTFKEIEALARSTKTTRSLALHGLPVEEARKIFQDRELTGEDKWDDLIRAAGGNPFLLQIEATSIAELFQGNVAEFLSAIGRDQTKTWSFFYGEFLEVLDRQFQKFSDLEKKIACYLAEQSKSVSFINLKDGIAEVGSTSQILEELVSLKNRDWIVFSKNPKSSETLYELPKFLKKYVKKYQLNEV
;
A
#
# COMPACT_ATOMS: atom_id res chain seq x y z
N MET A 1 21.04 7.89 -3.83
CA MET A 1 22.22 8.56 -3.25
C MET A 1 22.13 8.33 -1.75
N LEU A 2 23.03 7.52 -1.18
CA LEU A 2 22.97 7.16 0.25
C LEU A 2 23.18 8.43 1.07
N LEU A 3 22.13 8.88 1.77
CA LEU A 3 22.20 10.00 2.71
C LEU A 3 23.17 9.59 3.82
N THR A 4 24.22 10.39 4.04
CA THR A 4 25.18 10.10 5.10
C THR A 4 24.58 10.53 6.44
N ASP A 5 24.63 9.66 7.45
CA ASP A 5 24.20 9.96 8.83
C ASP A 5 24.75 11.30 9.36
N SER A 6 25.90 11.73 8.84
CA SER A 6 26.54 13.01 9.14
C SER A 6 25.69 14.24 8.76
N GLN A 7 25.00 14.22 7.62
CA GLN A 7 24.18 15.35 7.17
C GLN A 7 22.90 15.50 8.00
N TYR A 8 22.27 14.38 8.35
CA TYR A 8 21.08 14.38 9.20
C TYR A 8 21.42 14.82 10.64
N GLN A 9 22.56 14.38 11.18
CA GLN A 9 23.04 14.83 12.49
C GLN A 9 23.34 16.34 12.53
N ALA A 10 23.88 16.91 11.44
CA ALA A 10 24.08 18.36 11.33
C ALA A 10 22.75 19.13 11.30
N PHE A 11 21.75 18.61 10.59
CA PHE A 11 20.40 19.17 10.56
C PHE A 11 19.72 19.16 11.93
N LEU A 12 19.76 18.02 12.64
CA LEU A 12 19.18 17.92 13.99
C LEU A 12 19.81 18.94 14.95
N ARG A 13 21.12 19.19 14.81
CA ARG A 13 21.81 20.22 15.58
C ARG A 13 21.31 21.63 15.25
N ALA A 14 21.07 21.93 13.98
CA ALA A 14 20.54 23.22 13.54
C ALA A 14 19.08 23.46 14.00
N GLU A 15 18.20 22.45 13.92
CA GLU A 15 16.83 22.56 14.42
C GLU A 15 16.79 22.76 15.95
N ALA A 16 17.70 22.11 16.68
CA ALA A 16 17.85 22.31 18.12
C ALA A 16 18.22 23.76 18.48
N ASP A 17 19.11 24.38 17.70
CA ASP A 17 19.53 25.77 17.88
C ASP A 17 18.40 26.74 17.49
N LEU A 18 17.69 26.49 16.38
CA LEU A 18 16.56 27.30 15.92
C LEU A 18 15.40 27.35 16.92
N ARG A 19 15.19 26.26 17.67
CA ARG A 19 14.16 26.16 18.72
C ARG A 19 14.64 26.54 20.12
N ASN A 20 15.86 27.07 20.24
CA ASN A 20 16.47 27.47 21.52
C ASN A 20 16.40 26.36 22.59
N LEU A 21 16.77 25.12 22.23
CA LEU A 21 16.87 24.04 23.21
C LEU A 21 18.01 24.30 24.20
N SER A 22 17.76 24.10 25.51
CA SER A 22 18.84 24.17 26.49
C SER A 22 19.84 23.04 26.28
N ARG A 23 21.07 23.16 26.79
CA ARG A 23 22.10 22.12 26.66
C ARG A 23 21.60 20.74 27.12
N ALA A 24 20.87 20.72 28.23
CA ALA A 24 20.29 19.51 28.80
C ALA A 24 19.15 18.93 27.94
N GLU A 25 18.34 19.77 27.30
CA GLU A 25 17.30 19.34 26.36
C GLU A 25 17.89 18.80 25.05
N ARG A 26 18.92 19.47 24.52
CA ARG A 26 19.60 19.08 23.27
C ARG A 26 20.22 17.70 23.37
N GLU A 27 20.86 17.38 24.50
CA GLU A 27 21.46 16.06 24.74
C GLU A 27 20.41 14.95 24.81
N ALA A 28 19.26 15.20 25.46
CA ALA A 28 18.15 14.25 25.50
C ALA A 28 17.48 14.08 24.11
N PHE A 29 17.31 15.18 23.38
CA PHE A 29 16.73 15.22 22.03
C PHE A 29 17.55 14.40 21.03
N LEU A 30 18.86 14.65 20.94
CA LEU A 30 19.72 13.95 19.97
C LEU A 30 19.81 12.45 20.25
N ARG A 31 19.90 12.05 21.53
CA ARG A 31 19.97 10.63 21.91
C ARG A 31 18.66 9.89 21.68
N ALA A 32 17.52 10.52 22.01
CA ALA A 32 16.20 9.94 21.75
C ALA A 32 15.95 9.72 20.25
N LEU A 33 16.40 10.66 19.40
CA LEU A 33 16.30 10.53 17.93
C LEU A 33 17.30 9.54 17.33
N SER A 34 18.34 9.16 18.08
CA SER A 34 19.30 8.12 17.69
C SER A 34 18.86 6.71 18.14
N GLY A 35 17.68 6.58 18.76
CA GLY A 35 17.10 5.29 19.15
C GLY A 35 17.38 4.86 20.60
N ASP A 36 18.04 5.68 21.43
CA ASP A 36 18.22 5.37 22.85
C ASP A 36 16.88 5.50 23.60
N ASP A 37 16.53 4.53 24.46
CA ASP A 37 15.37 4.63 25.34
C ASP A 37 15.61 5.53 26.57
N ILE A 38 14.55 5.91 27.28
CA ILE A 38 14.62 6.87 28.40
C ILE A 38 15.59 6.38 29.51
N THR A 39 15.62 5.08 29.78
CA THR A 39 16.49 4.45 30.77
C THR A 39 17.96 4.51 30.35
N THR A 40 18.24 4.19 29.09
CA THR A 40 19.58 4.26 28.49
C THR A 40 20.11 5.68 28.46
N ILE A 41 19.25 6.68 28.15
CA ILE A 41 19.64 8.09 28.18
C ILE A 41 19.92 8.54 29.62
N ALA A 42 19.10 8.11 30.58
CA ALA A 42 19.27 8.44 31.99
C ALA A 42 20.60 7.94 32.55
N ASP A 43 20.97 6.69 32.23
CA ASP A 43 22.24 6.09 32.65
C ASP A 43 23.45 6.79 32.00
N LYS A 44 23.38 7.06 30.70
CA LYS A 44 24.46 7.76 29.97
C LYS A 44 24.65 9.21 30.40
N LEU A 45 23.60 9.87 30.88
CA LEU A 45 23.64 11.26 31.36
C LEU A 45 23.75 11.38 32.88
N GLN A 46 23.81 10.25 33.60
CA GLN A 46 23.86 10.18 35.08
C GLN A 46 22.77 11.01 35.77
N VAL A 47 21.53 10.93 35.26
CA VAL A 47 20.37 11.64 35.80
C VAL A 47 19.19 10.68 35.98
N ARG A 48 18.20 11.09 36.78
CA ARG A 48 17.00 10.27 36.98
C ARG A 48 16.16 10.20 35.68
N PRO A 49 15.52 9.05 35.36
CA PRO A 49 14.62 8.90 34.21
C PRO A 49 13.51 9.97 34.13
N GLU A 50 13.02 10.43 35.28
CA GLU A 50 12.03 11.50 35.39
C GLU A 50 12.54 12.82 34.80
N ALA A 51 13.83 13.13 34.99
CA ALA A 51 14.44 14.32 34.44
C ALA A 51 14.54 14.25 32.91
N ILE A 52 14.78 13.07 32.33
CA ILE A 52 14.78 12.85 30.87
C ILE A 52 13.38 13.03 30.30
N ARG A 53 12.34 12.48 30.95
CA ARG A 53 10.94 12.69 30.55
C ARG A 53 10.57 14.18 30.57
N GLN A 54 10.99 14.92 31.60
CA GLN A 54 10.72 16.35 31.71
C GLN A 54 11.42 17.15 30.60
N ARG A 55 12.69 16.83 30.31
CA ARG A 55 13.46 17.44 29.20
C ARG A 55 12.82 17.18 27.85
N LEU A 56 12.44 15.92 27.55
CA LEU A 56 11.73 15.58 26.31
C LEU A 56 10.35 16.23 26.23
N SER A 57 9.65 16.39 27.35
CA SER A 57 8.37 17.11 27.38
C SER A 57 8.52 18.58 26.98
N GLN A 58 9.59 19.25 27.43
CA GLN A 58 9.90 20.63 27.02
C GLN A 58 10.30 20.70 25.54
N VAL A 59 11.04 19.70 25.04
CA VAL A 59 11.33 19.57 23.61
C VAL A 59 10.03 19.48 22.80
N TYR A 60 9.12 18.57 23.15
CA TYR A 60 7.85 18.43 22.43
C TYR A 60 7.02 19.72 22.44
N GLN A 61 7.03 20.46 23.55
CA GLN A 61 6.34 21.76 23.63
C GLN A 61 6.96 22.79 22.68
N LYS A 62 8.29 22.86 22.59
CA LYS A 62 9.00 23.78 21.68
C LYS A 62 8.85 23.42 20.20
N PHE A 63 8.55 22.16 19.90
CA PHE A 63 8.20 21.67 18.56
C PHE A 63 6.68 21.65 18.29
N GLU A 64 5.86 22.13 19.23
CA GLU A 64 4.39 22.21 19.12
C GLU A 64 3.70 20.83 18.96
N ILE A 65 4.27 19.78 19.56
CA ILE A 65 3.79 18.40 19.43
C ILE A 65 2.80 18.04 20.54
N GLY A 66 1.53 17.88 20.14
CA GLY A 66 0.43 17.40 20.98
C GLY A 66 0.32 15.87 21.08
N GLY A 67 -0.25 15.35 22.18
CA GLY A 67 -0.56 13.93 22.39
C GLY A 67 -0.15 13.37 23.76
N LYS A 68 -0.21 12.05 23.96
CA LYS A 68 0.30 11.34 25.15
C LYS A 68 1.28 10.23 24.75
N GLY A 69 2.37 10.07 25.50
CA GLY A 69 3.24 8.89 25.43
C GLY A 69 4.15 8.77 24.19
N PRO A 70 4.54 7.53 23.78
CA PRO A 70 5.54 7.25 22.74
C PRO A 70 5.16 7.79 21.36
N VAL A 71 3.87 8.06 21.13
CA VAL A 71 3.34 8.72 19.92
C VAL A 71 3.99 10.09 19.68
N LYS A 72 4.43 10.81 20.72
CA LYS A 72 5.07 12.12 20.57
C LYS A 72 6.44 12.04 19.90
N LEU A 73 7.23 11.01 20.21
CA LEU A 73 8.56 10.84 19.62
C LEU A 73 8.45 10.51 18.14
N ALA A 74 7.51 9.62 17.77
CA ALA A 74 7.24 9.28 16.38
C ALA A 74 6.78 10.50 15.56
N LYS A 75 5.88 11.34 16.12
CA LYS A 75 5.46 12.61 15.49
C LYS A 75 6.62 13.58 15.32
N LEU A 76 7.51 13.69 16.31
CA LEU A 76 8.71 14.53 16.23
C LEU A 76 9.66 14.04 15.13
N GLN A 77 9.88 12.73 15.04
CA GLN A 77 10.69 12.10 14.00
C GLN A 77 10.10 12.37 12.62
N GLN A 78 8.79 12.18 12.44
CA GLN A 78 8.09 12.43 11.18
C GLN A 78 8.20 13.91 10.76
N GLN A 79 7.99 14.85 11.70
CA GLN A 79 8.08 16.29 11.42
C GLN A 79 9.51 16.71 11.04
N LEU A 80 10.53 16.18 11.72
CA LEU A 80 11.94 16.46 11.41
C LEU A 80 12.38 15.84 10.09
N GLN A 81 11.87 14.64 9.76
CA GLN A 81 12.13 14.02 8.46
C GLN A 81 11.49 14.80 7.31
N SER A 82 10.24 15.25 7.46
CA SER A 82 9.58 16.14 6.47
C SER A 82 10.38 17.42 6.23
N ARG A 83 10.80 18.09 7.31
CA ARG A 83 11.60 19.32 7.22
C ARG A 83 12.99 19.12 6.64
N PHE A 84 13.66 18.01 6.98
CA PHE A 84 14.96 17.69 6.40
C PHE A 84 14.84 17.48 4.89
N GLN A 85 13.76 16.84 4.42
CA GLN A 85 13.47 16.66 3.00
C GLN A 85 13.14 18.00 2.32
N GLU A 86 12.32 18.86 2.94
CA GLU A 86 12.02 20.21 2.44
C GLU A 86 13.28 21.08 2.31
N GLN A 87 14.22 21.01 3.27
CA GLN A 87 15.50 21.73 3.18
C GLN A 87 16.43 21.18 2.10
N GLN A 88 16.38 19.88 1.80
CA GLN A 88 17.14 19.32 0.67
C GLN A 88 16.55 19.71 -0.68
N VAL A 89 15.23 19.86 -0.76
CA VAL A 89 14.54 20.39 -1.96
C VAL A 89 14.82 21.89 -2.14
N GLY A 90 14.91 22.65 -1.04
CA GLY A 90 15.20 24.09 -1.06
C GLY A 90 16.68 24.47 -1.28
N ASN A 91 17.63 23.55 -1.06
CA ASN A 91 19.08 23.84 -1.17
C ASN A 91 19.71 23.41 -2.50
N VAL A 92 18.89 23.13 -3.52
CA VAL A 92 19.33 23.18 -4.93
C VAL A 92 19.39 24.66 -5.36
N GLY A 93 20.22 25.42 -4.66
CA GLY A 93 20.55 26.80 -4.99
C GLY A 93 21.43 26.86 -6.22
N PHE A 94 20.90 27.54 -7.24
CA PHE A 94 21.54 27.98 -8.48
C PHE A 94 23.00 28.41 -8.29
N ALA A 95 23.93 27.60 -8.79
CA ALA A 95 25.27 28.03 -9.12
C ALA A 95 25.48 27.89 -10.64
N GLY A 96 25.53 29.03 -11.33
CA GLY A 96 26.10 29.17 -12.67
C GLY A 96 25.27 28.57 -13.82
N VAL A 97 24.56 29.45 -14.53
CA VAL A 97 23.96 29.16 -15.83
C VAL A 97 25.07 28.85 -16.84
N ALA A 98 25.38 27.57 -17.00
CA ALA A 98 25.90 27.02 -18.24
C ALA A 98 24.83 26.08 -18.79
N LYS A 99 24.35 26.36 -20.00
CA LYS A 99 23.38 25.54 -20.76
C LYS A 99 23.77 24.06 -20.62
N ARG A 100 23.07 23.30 -19.78
CA ARG A 100 23.21 21.85 -19.79
C ARG A 100 22.60 21.35 -21.10
N PRO A 101 23.31 20.51 -21.88
CA PRO A 101 22.73 19.92 -23.07
C PRO A 101 21.51 19.09 -22.66
N ARG A 102 20.48 19.06 -23.53
CA ARG A 102 19.33 18.14 -23.40
C ARG A 102 19.90 16.73 -23.24
N ARG A 103 19.94 16.20 -22.02
CA ARG A 103 20.21 14.78 -21.79
C ARG A 103 19.02 14.04 -22.39
N ASP A 104 19.29 13.10 -23.29
CA ASP A 104 18.29 12.12 -23.72
C ASP A 104 17.73 11.47 -22.45
N ARG A 105 16.45 11.75 -22.17
CA ARG A 105 15.76 11.19 -21.00
C ARG A 105 15.64 9.67 -21.20
N PRO A 106 15.82 8.87 -20.15
CA PRO A 106 15.83 7.41 -20.28
C PRO A 106 14.52 6.93 -20.91
N ARG A 107 14.64 6.04 -21.89
CA ARG A 107 13.51 5.33 -22.51
C ARG A 107 12.70 4.57 -21.45
N TRP A 108 13.38 4.06 -20.44
CA TRP A 108 12.85 3.25 -19.35
C TRP A 108 13.10 3.96 -18.02
N ASP A 109 12.09 4.67 -17.53
CA ASP A 109 12.13 5.34 -16.23
C ASP A 109 11.41 4.48 -15.18
N TRP A 110 12.21 3.76 -14.40
CA TRP A 110 11.72 2.85 -13.38
C TRP A 110 11.35 3.53 -12.06
N GLY A 111 11.64 4.82 -11.86
CA GLY A 111 11.32 5.56 -10.64
C GLY A 111 11.57 4.77 -9.34
N GLU A 112 10.50 4.57 -8.57
CA GLU A 112 10.47 3.82 -7.30
C GLU A 112 10.03 2.34 -7.47
N ALA A 113 10.15 1.77 -8.67
CA ALA A 113 9.79 0.37 -8.90
C ALA A 113 10.66 -0.55 -8.02
N PRO A 114 10.05 -1.47 -7.25
CA PRO A 114 10.82 -2.39 -6.44
C PRO A 114 11.55 -3.41 -7.32
N ASP A 115 12.66 -3.93 -6.80
CA ASP A 115 13.24 -5.16 -7.34
C ASP A 115 12.38 -6.36 -6.91
N VAL A 116 12.25 -7.33 -7.81
CA VAL A 116 11.42 -8.53 -7.63
C VAL A 116 12.28 -9.74 -8.00
N PRO A 117 13.20 -10.14 -7.11
CA PRO A 117 14.14 -11.22 -7.38
C PRO A 117 13.46 -12.59 -7.44
N THR A 118 12.38 -12.77 -6.69
CA THR A 118 11.59 -14.01 -6.67
C THR A 118 10.15 -13.73 -7.06
N PHE A 119 9.63 -14.55 -7.96
CA PHE A 119 8.27 -14.44 -8.47
C PHE A 119 7.67 -15.83 -8.63
N TYR A 120 6.48 -16.04 -8.09
CA TYR A 120 5.85 -17.37 -7.99
C TYR A 120 4.54 -17.38 -8.76
N GLY A 121 4.42 -18.32 -9.69
CA GLY A 121 3.22 -18.50 -10.50
C GLY A 121 2.82 -17.24 -11.28
N ARG A 122 1.52 -17.02 -11.46
CA ARG A 122 0.91 -15.87 -12.14
C ARG A 122 1.14 -15.76 -13.64
N GLU A 123 1.59 -16.83 -14.29
CA GLU A 123 1.77 -16.85 -15.75
C GLU A 123 0.46 -16.58 -16.50
N THR A 124 -0.67 -17.09 -15.99
CA THR A 124 -1.99 -16.82 -16.58
C THR A 124 -2.32 -15.33 -16.52
N GLU A 125 -2.20 -14.72 -15.34
CA GLU A 125 -2.45 -13.28 -15.14
C GLU A 125 -1.47 -12.40 -15.91
N LEU A 126 -0.19 -12.79 -16.00
CA LEU A 126 0.81 -12.11 -16.83
C LEU A 126 0.42 -12.12 -18.30
N ASN A 127 0.04 -13.28 -18.83
CA ASN A 127 -0.34 -13.41 -20.23
C ASN A 127 -1.64 -12.66 -20.54
N GLU A 128 -2.62 -12.68 -19.63
CA GLU A 128 -3.86 -11.91 -19.77
C GLU A 128 -3.60 -10.41 -19.80
N LEU A 129 -2.80 -9.88 -18.86
CA LEU A 129 -2.42 -8.47 -18.86
C LEU A 129 -1.61 -8.10 -20.11
N TYR A 130 -0.69 -8.96 -20.53
CA TYR A 130 0.10 -8.75 -21.73
C TYR A 130 -0.81 -8.66 -22.97
N GLN A 131 -1.75 -9.60 -23.13
CA GLN A 131 -2.72 -9.58 -24.22
C GLN A 131 -3.53 -8.28 -24.20
N TRP A 132 -4.07 -7.88 -23.04
CA TRP A 132 -4.87 -6.67 -22.93
C TRP A 132 -4.10 -5.40 -23.30
N ILE A 133 -2.85 -5.28 -22.86
CA ILE A 133 -2.04 -4.07 -23.03
C ILE A 133 -1.39 -4.02 -24.42
N VAL A 134 -0.78 -5.13 -24.85
CA VAL A 134 0.06 -5.17 -26.05
C VAL A 134 -0.75 -5.47 -27.30
N GLU A 135 -1.64 -6.46 -27.24
CA GLU A 135 -2.36 -6.97 -28.42
C GLU A 135 -3.70 -6.26 -28.61
N GLU A 136 -4.45 -6.05 -27.53
CA GLU A 136 -5.78 -5.43 -27.57
C GLU A 136 -5.75 -3.91 -27.35
N HIS A 137 -4.57 -3.35 -27.09
CA HIS A 137 -4.34 -1.91 -26.93
C HIS A 137 -5.28 -1.25 -25.90
N CYS A 138 -5.49 -1.89 -24.76
CA CYS A 138 -6.16 -1.26 -23.63
C CYS A 138 -5.40 0.00 -23.22
N ARG A 139 -6.14 1.08 -22.97
CA ARG A 139 -5.61 2.40 -22.58
C ARG A 139 -5.48 2.52 -21.08
N LEU A 140 -6.33 1.80 -20.35
CA LEU A 140 -6.37 1.82 -18.90
C LEU A 140 -6.60 0.40 -18.38
N VAL A 141 -5.66 -0.12 -17.61
CA VAL A 141 -5.78 -1.42 -16.96
C VAL A 141 -5.59 -1.23 -15.46
N ALA A 142 -6.55 -1.70 -14.68
CA ALA A 142 -6.43 -1.74 -13.23
C ALA A 142 -6.09 -3.16 -12.77
N LEU A 143 -5.13 -3.26 -11.87
CA LEU A 143 -4.75 -4.46 -11.15
C LEU A 143 -5.17 -4.28 -9.70
N VAL A 144 -6.16 -5.05 -9.27
CA VAL A 144 -6.82 -4.91 -7.97
C VAL A 144 -6.69 -6.17 -7.13
N GLY A 145 -6.81 -6.06 -5.82
CA GLY A 145 -6.81 -7.21 -4.90
C GLY A 145 -6.17 -6.89 -3.56
N LEU A 146 -6.28 -7.79 -2.59
CA LEU A 146 -5.83 -7.55 -1.21
C LEU A 146 -4.36 -7.11 -1.10
N GLY A 147 -4.00 -6.42 -0.01
CA GLY A 147 -2.61 -6.13 0.32
C GLY A 147 -1.73 -7.39 0.36
N GLY A 148 -0.47 -7.29 -0.09
CA GLY A 148 0.46 -8.42 -0.12
C GLY A 148 0.18 -9.49 -1.19
N ILE A 149 -0.86 -9.35 -2.01
CA ILE A 149 -1.26 -10.39 -2.99
C ILE A 149 -0.32 -10.53 -4.21
N GLY A 150 0.61 -9.58 -4.39
CA GLY A 150 1.60 -9.58 -5.47
C GLY A 150 1.32 -8.61 -6.64
N LYS A 151 0.42 -7.62 -6.51
CA LYS A 151 0.09 -6.66 -7.58
C LYS A 151 1.32 -5.93 -8.13
N THR A 152 2.09 -5.32 -7.24
CA THR A 152 3.31 -4.56 -7.59
C THR A 152 4.35 -5.47 -8.26
N ALA A 153 4.51 -6.70 -7.77
CA ALA A 153 5.41 -7.69 -8.35
C ALA A 153 4.97 -8.10 -9.76
N LEU A 154 3.67 -8.35 -9.95
CA LEU A 154 3.10 -8.69 -11.26
C LEU A 154 3.25 -7.54 -12.27
N ALA A 155 2.92 -6.31 -11.85
CA ALA A 155 3.09 -5.13 -12.68
C ALA A 155 4.56 -4.92 -13.08
N LYS A 156 5.51 -5.16 -12.16
CA LYS A 156 6.95 -5.09 -12.42
C LYS A 156 7.40 -6.13 -13.44
N LYS A 157 6.99 -7.40 -13.28
CA LYS A 157 7.34 -8.49 -14.21
C LYS A 157 6.74 -8.28 -15.61
N LEU A 158 5.51 -7.80 -15.67
CA LEU A 158 4.87 -7.42 -16.93
C LEU A 158 5.63 -6.27 -17.63
N ALA A 159 5.99 -5.23 -16.88
CA ALA A 159 6.76 -4.11 -17.37
C ALA A 159 8.16 -4.53 -17.87
N GLU A 160 8.84 -5.45 -17.17
CA GLU A 160 10.13 -6.02 -17.58
C GLU A 160 10.00 -6.77 -18.91
N ARG A 161 9.00 -7.66 -19.04
CA ARG A 161 8.72 -8.37 -20.29
C ARG A 161 8.43 -7.42 -21.45
N ILE A 162 7.61 -6.39 -21.21
CA ILE A 162 7.28 -5.37 -22.21
C ILE A 162 8.53 -4.58 -22.64
N GLN A 163 9.44 -4.29 -21.70
CA GLN A 163 10.72 -3.66 -21.98
C GLN A 163 11.62 -4.56 -22.83
N GLU A 164 11.79 -5.83 -22.45
CA GLU A 164 12.63 -6.80 -23.16
C GLU A 164 12.19 -6.99 -24.61
N GLU A 165 10.87 -7.02 -24.84
CA GLU A 165 10.30 -7.15 -26.18
C GLU A 165 10.13 -5.80 -26.92
N GLU A 166 10.57 -4.70 -26.31
CA GLU A 166 10.53 -3.34 -26.85
C GLU A 166 9.15 -2.90 -27.41
N LYS A 167 8.05 -3.33 -26.78
CA LYS A 167 6.68 -3.09 -27.30
C LYS A 167 6.20 -1.65 -27.17
N PHE A 168 6.88 -0.84 -26.38
CA PHE A 168 6.56 0.57 -26.12
C PHE A 168 7.78 1.46 -26.37
N ASP A 169 7.51 2.71 -26.73
CA ASP A 169 8.55 3.72 -26.95
C ASP A 169 9.12 4.19 -25.62
N ARG A 170 8.28 4.27 -24.58
CA ARG A 170 8.69 4.67 -23.23
C ARG A 170 7.96 3.87 -22.15
N LEU A 171 8.61 3.71 -21.01
CA LEU A 171 8.02 3.21 -19.78
C LEU A 171 8.30 4.19 -18.65
N ILE A 172 7.27 4.55 -17.89
CA ILE A 172 7.40 5.41 -16.71
C ILE A 172 6.66 4.76 -15.55
N TRP A 173 7.38 4.50 -14.47
CA TRP A 173 6.83 3.96 -13.23
C TRP A 173 6.85 5.00 -12.11
N ARG A 174 5.71 5.19 -11.44
CA ARG A 174 5.59 6.04 -10.25
C ARG A 174 4.81 5.36 -9.14
N SER A 175 5.23 5.62 -7.90
CA SER A 175 4.58 5.13 -6.69
C SER A 175 3.73 6.24 -6.08
N LEU A 176 2.51 5.91 -5.66
CA LEU A 176 1.62 6.83 -4.96
C LEU A 176 1.64 6.64 -3.44
N ARG A 177 2.55 5.81 -2.90
CA ARG A 177 2.64 5.53 -1.46
C ARG A 177 2.83 6.76 -0.59
N HIS A 178 3.51 7.79 -1.12
CA HIS A 178 3.72 9.07 -0.44
C HIS A 178 2.63 10.10 -0.72
N VAL A 179 1.54 9.69 -1.37
CA VAL A 179 0.35 10.50 -1.64
C VAL A 179 0.74 11.81 -2.35
N PRO A 180 1.43 11.76 -3.51
CA PRO A 180 1.87 12.98 -4.17
C PRO A 180 0.67 13.78 -4.71
N PRO A 181 0.66 15.12 -4.58
CA PRO A 181 -0.36 15.95 -5.19
C PRO A 181 -0.48 15.68 -6.70
N PRO A 182 -1.70 15.69 -7.27
CA PRO A 182 -1.91 15.41 -8.68
C PRO A 182 -1.06 16.25 -9.63
N GLU A 183 -0.90 17.55 -9.34
CA GLU A 183 -0.12 18.51 -10.13
C GLU A 183 1.37 18.14 -10.14
N THR A 184 1.89 17.68 -9.00
CA THR A 184 3.29 17.25 -8.87
C THR A 184 3.55 16.00 -9.69
N LEU A 185 2.63 15.02 -9.64
CA LEU A 185 2.75 13.81 -10.45
C LEU A 185 2.65 14.13 -11.94
N LEU A 186 1.69 14.95 -12.36
CA LEU A 186 1.50 15.30 -13.77
C LEU A 186 2.72 16.04 -14.33
N ALA A 187 3.27 17.00 -13.59
CA ALA A 187 4.48 17.70 -13.99
C ALA A 187 5.66 16.75 -14.16
N ASP A 188 5.85 15.80 -13.23
CA ASP A 188 6.90 14.79 -13.30
C ASP A 188 6.70 13.79 -14.47
N LEU A 189 5.47 13.35 -14.74
CA LEU A 189 5.16 12.49 -15.89
C LEU A 189 5.42 13.21 -17.21
N LEU A 190 4.94 14.44 -17.37
CA LEU A 190 5.18 15.28 -18.55
C LEU A 190 6.68 15.50 -18.75
N GLU A 191 7.36 15.82 -17.66
CA GLU A 191 8.80 15.97 -17.66
C GLU A 191 9.48 14.69 -18.17
N SER A 192 9.12 13.52 -17.63
CA SER A 192 9.67 12.22 -18.01
C SER A 192 9.39 11.82 -19.47
N LEU A 193 8.26 12.28 -20.02
CA LEU A 193 7.90 12.15 -21.43
C LEU A 193 8.66 13.10 -22.38
N GLY A 194 9.49 14.00 -21.84
CA GLY A 194 10.31 14.91 -22.63
C GLY A 194 9.73 16.31 -22.81
N CYS A 195 8.65 16.65 -22.12
CA CYS A 195 8.16 18.03 -22.09
C CYS A 195 9.16 18.96 -21.40
N ALA A 196 9.03 20.25 -21.70
CA ALA A 196 9.70 21.28 -20.91
C ALA A 196 9.20 21.20 -19.46
N PRO A 197 10.07 21.38 -18.45
CA PRO A 197 9.64 21.42 -17.06
C PRO A 197 8.53 22.45 -16.87
N ILE A 198 7.46 22.02 -16.24
CA ILE A 198 6.28 22.83 -15.96
C ILE A 198 6.30 23.19 -14.48
N ASP A 199 6.00 24.44 -14.15
CA ASP A 199 5.77 24.85 -12.76
C ASP A 199 4.35 24.43 -12.34
N PRO A 200 4.20 23.46 -11.42
CA PRO A 200 2.89 22.96 -11.01
C PRO A 200 2.02 24.06 -10.38
N SER A 201 2.64 25.09 -9.78
CA SER A 201 1.93 26.18 -9.12
C SER A 201 1.34 27.21 -10.08
N LYS A 202 1.79 27.21 -11.35
CA LYS A 202 1.41 28.20 -12.36
C LYS A 202 0.57 27.63 -13.50
N THR A 203 0.48 26.31 -13.60
CA THR A 203 -0.19 25.65 -14.71
C THR A 203 -1.41 24.93 -14.21
N ASP A 204 -2.57 25.32 -14.73
CA ASP A 204 -3.84 24.70 -14.42
C ASP A 204 -3.80 23.18 -14.68
N ILE A 205 -4.43 22.41 -13.79
CA ILE A 205 -4.37 20.96 -13.82
C ILE A 205 -5.04 20.36 -15.06
N ASP A 206 -6.13 20.96 -15.54
CA ASP A 206 -6.82 20.46 -16.74
C ASP A 206 -5.92 20.66 -17.98
N SER A 207 -5.12 21.73 -18.02
CA SER A 207 -4.09 21.93 -19.04
C SER A 207 -2.95 20.90 -18.95
N GLN A 208 -2.49 20.56 -17.75
CA GLN A 208 -1.47 19.51 -17.58
C GLN A 208 -1.99 18.14 -18.04
N ILE A 209 -3.23 17.79 -17.72
CA ILE A 209 -3.85 16.54 -18.18
C ILE A 209 -4.00 16.53 -19.69
N ALA A 210 -4.45 17.62 -20.31
CA ALA A 210 -4.57 17.73 -21.76
C ALA A 210 -3.22 17.53 -22.46
N GLN A 211 -2.17 18.20 -21.99
CA GLN A 211 -0.80 18.01 -22.51
C GLN A 211 -0.32 16.57 -22.35
N LEU A 212 -0.67 15.89 -21.25
CA LEU A 212 -0.28 14.50 -21.05
C LEU A 212 -0.95 13.61 -22.10
N VAL A 213 -2.26 13.79 -22.32
CA VAL A 213 -3.00 13.03 -23.34
C VAL A 213 -2.43 13.27 -24.74
N GLU A 214 -2.10 14.51 -25.10
CA GLU A 214 -1.42 14.85 -26.37
C GLU A 214 -0.10 14.08 -26.51
N ARG A 215 0.72 14.00 -25.45
CA ARG A 215 1.96 13.19 -25.49
C ARG A 215 1.72 11.70 -25.64
N LEU A 216 0.67 11.18 -25.01
CA LEU A 216 0.29 9.77 -25.13
C LEU A 216 -0.25 9.43 -26.54
N GLN A 217 -0.73 10.43 -27.29
CA GLN A 217 -1.12 10.31 -28.70
C GLN A 217 0.09 10.32 -29.65
N GLU A 218 1.08 11.15 -29.36
CA GLU A 218 2.31 11.28 -30.16
C GLU A 218 3.25 10.07 -30.02
N SER A 219 3.29 9.46 -28.83
CA SER A 219 4.23 8.39 -28.50
C SER A 219 3.56 7.25 -27.74
N LYS A 220 3.98 6.01 -28.00
CA LYS A 220 3.42 4.82 -27.35
C LYS A 220 4.10 4.59 -26.01
N CYS A 221 3.44 4.98 -24.93
CA CYS A 221 3.98 4.94 -23.57
C CYS A 221 3.25 3.92 -22.68
N LEU A 222 4.01 3.22 -21.83
CA LEU A 222 3.47 2.46 -20.72
C LEU A 222 3.69 3.26 -19.44
N LEU A 223 2.61 3.73 -18.83
CA LEU A 223 2.63 4.38 -17.52
C LEU A 223 2.21 3.36 -16.46
N VAL A 224 2.94 3.28 -15.35
CA VAL A 224 2.56 2.44 -14.20
C VAL A 224 2.42 3.31 -12.96
N LEU A 225 1.24 3.29 -12.34
CA LEU A 225 0.97 3.93 -11.06
C LEU A 225 0.74 2.85 -9.99
N ASP A 226 1.75 2.65 -9.14
CA ASP A 226 1.70 1.69 -8.04
C ASP A 226 1.09 2.30 -6.77
N SER A 227 0.44 1.46 -5.96
CA SER A 227 -0.16 1.83 -4.67
C SER A 227 -1.21 2.96 -4.77
N PHE A 228 -2.05 2.92 -5.81
CA PHE A 228 -3.07 3.95 -6.08
C PHE A 228 -4.14 4.05 -4.99
N ASP A 229 -4.32 3.02 -4.18
CA ASP A 229 -5.20 3.06 -3.01
C ASP A 229 -4.81 4.10 -1.96
N ALA A 230 -3.58 4.63 -2.02
CA ALA A 230 -3.09 5.66 -1.12
C ALA A 230 -3.77 7.02 -1.33
N VAL A 231 -4.25 7.32 -2.55
CA VAL A 231 -4.98 8.56 -2.86
C VAL A 231 -6.50 8.39 -2.75
N LEU A 232 -6.97 7.17 -2.45
CA LEU A 232 -8.39 6.86 -2.34
C LEU A 232 -8.89 7.08 -0.91
N LYS A 233 -10.11 7.61 -0.81
CA LYS A 233 -10.89 7.69 0.42
C LYS A 233 -11.87 6.53 0.49
N SER A 234 -12.09 6.07 1.69
CA SER A 234 -12.95 4.93 2.02
C SER A 234 -14.33 5.34 2.52
N GLY A 235 -15.28 4.41 2.46
CA GLY A 235 -16.65 4.61 2.96
C GLY A 235 -17.54 5.56 2.15
N ASN A 236 -17.02 6.22 1.09
CA ASN A 236 -17.83 7.11 0.26
C ASN A 236 -17.58 6.89 -1.24
N ARG A 237 -18.48 6.13 -1.89
CA ARG A 237 -18.43 5.88 -3.36
C ARG A 237 -18.63 7.14 -4.21
N LEU A 238 -19.22 8.20 -3.66
CA LEU A 238 -19.43 9.46 -4.38
C LEU A 238 -18.18 10.33 -4.40
N GLN A 239 -17.33 10.22 -3.38
CA GLN A 239 -16.04 10.91 -3.27
C GLN A 239 -14.93 9.88 -2.98
N PRO A 240 -14.50 9.14 -4.01
CA PRO A 240 -13.55 8.04 -3.83
C PRO A 240 -12.11 8.51 -3.58
N TYR A 241 -11.84 9.82 -3.57
CA TYR A 241 -10.50 10.40 -3.40
C TYR A 241 -10.37 11.15 -2.08
N LEU A 242 -9.13 11.28 -1.59
CA LEU A 242 -8.79 12.23 -0.54
C LEU A 242 -9.09 13.67 -1.00
N GLU A 243 -9.34 14.56 -0.04
CA GLU A 243 -9.60 15.97 -0.34
C GLU A 243 -8.38 16.61 -1.02
N GLY A 244 -8.57 17.20 -2.19
CA GLY A 244 -7.51 17.75 -3.04
C GLY A 244 -6.89 16.75 -4.02
N TYR A 245 -7.36 15.50 -4.07
CA TYR A 245 -6.85 14.44 -4.93
C TYR A 245 -7.83 14.03 -6.04
N GLU A 246 -8.94 14.74 -6.21
CA GLU A 246 -10.01 14.43 -7.16
C GLU A 246 -9.55 14.48 -8.62
N ALA A 247 -8.46 15.20 -8.90
CA ALA A 247 -7.90 15.30 -10.23
C ALA A 247 -7.26 13.99 -10.72
N TYR A 248 -6.90 13.06 -9.83
CA TYR A 248 -6.58 11.69 -10.23
C TYR A 248 -7.74 11.05 -11.00
N GLY A 249 -8.98 11.23 -10.54
CA GLY A 249 -10.16 10.72 -11.25
C GLY A 249 -10.38 11.39 -12.60
N LYS A 250 -10.06 12.69 -12.72
CA LYS A 250 -10.09 13.40 -14.02
C LYS A 250 -9.05 12.80 -14.98
N LEU A 251 -7.81 12.61 -14.53
CA LEU A 251 -6.73 12.00 -15.31
C LEU A 251 -7.15 10.64 -15.87
N LEU A 252 -7.71 9.75 -15.03
CA LEU A 252 -8.14 8.43 -15.47
C LEU A 252 -9.25 8.47 -16.52
N ARG A 253 -10.21 9.38 -16.37
CA ARG A 253 -11.27 9.58 -17.37
C ARG A 253 -10.70 10.03 -18.70
N GLN A 254 -9.78 10.99 -18.69
CA GLN A 254 -9.16 11.52 -19.91
C GLN A 254 -8.33 10.44 -20.64
N ILE A 255 -7.50 9.68 -19.93
CA ILE A 255 -6.75 8.57 -20.51
C ILE A 255 -7.69 7.45 -21.02
N GLY A 256 -8.73 7.11 -20.27
CA GLY A 256 -9.64 6.04 -20.66
C GLY A 256 -10.52 6.38 -21.88
N GLN A 257 -10.86 7.65 -22.07
CA GLN A 257 -11.80 8.11 -23.11
C GLN A 257 -11.14 8.51 -24.42
N PHE A 258 -10.01 9.22 -24.36
CA PHE A 258 -9.36 9.75 -25.56
C PHE A 258 -8.60 8.66 -26.32
N GLU A 259 -8.54 8.79 -27.64
CA GLU A 259 -7.82 7.84 -28.48
C GLU A 259 -6.31 8.05 -28.37
N HIS A 260 -5.58 6.99 -28.03
CA HIS A 260 -4.12 6.91 -28.06
C HIS A 260 -3.66 5.44 -28.08
N LYS A 261 -2.37 5.21 -28.34
CA LYS A 261 -1.75 3.87 -28.37
C LYS A 261 -1.05 3.49 -27.05
N SER A 262 -0.95 4.45 -26.13
CA SER A 262 -0.37 4.28 -24.79
C SER A 262 -1.29 3.49 -23.85
N CYS A 263 -0.74 3.01 -22.74
CA CYS A 263 -1.50 2.33 -21.68
C CYS A 263 -1.08 2.86 -20.30
N LEU A 264 -2.06 3.11 -19.44
CA LEU A 264 -1.88 3.32 -18.01
C LEU A 264 -2.26 2.06 -17.24
N LEU A 265 -1.29 1.45 -16.55
CA LEU A 265 -1.48 0.36 -15.62
C LEU A 265 -1.52 0.90 -14.18
N ILE A 266 -2.53 0.50 -13.42
CA ILE A 266 -2.72 0.93 -12.03
C ILE A 266 -2.68 -0.27 -11.11
N ALA A 267 -1.90 -0.24 -10.04
CA ALA A 267 -2.01 -1.22 -8.96
C ALA A 267 -2.70 -0.59 -7.75
N SER A 268 -3.82 -1.17 -7.31
CA SER A 268 -4.65 -0.67 -6.20
C SER A 268 -5.13 -1.82 -5.33
N ASP A 269 -5.39 -1.59 -4.05
CA ASP A 269 -5.97 -2.61 -3.18
C ASP A 269 -7.46 -2.85 -3.38
N GLN A 270 -8.12 -1.96 -4.10
CA GLN A 270 -9.56 -1.98 -4.33
C GLN A 270 -9.91 -1.46 -5.72
N THR A 271 -11.04 -1.95 -6.23
CA THR A 271 -11.68 -1.33 -7.41
C THR A 271 -12.38 -0.04 -6.98
N PHE A 272 -12.36 0.97 -7.85
CA PHE A 272 -12.99 2.27 -7.62
C PHE A 272 -13.85 2.70 -8.82
N LYS A 273 -14.73 3.66 -8.57
CA LYS A 273 -15.88 4.02 -9.42
C LYS A 273 -15.49 4.34 -10.86
N GLU A 274 -14.38 5.05 -11.06
CA GLU A 274 -13.89 5.48 -12.38
C GLU A 274 -13.57 4.27 -13.27
N ILE A 275 -12.87 3.27 -12.75
CA ILE A 275 -12.54 2.05 -13.51
C ILE A 275 -13.81 1.31 -13.89
N GLU A 276 -14.75 1.14 -12.96
CA GLU A 276 -16.01 0.47 -13.25
C GLU A 276 -16.84 1.23 -14.30
N ALA A 277 -16.90 2.55 -14.20
CA ALA A 277 -17.64 3.39 -15.16
C ALA A 277 -17.01 3.33 -16.55
N LEU A 278 -15.69 3.38 -16.63
CA LEU A 278 -14.94 3.32 -17.90
C LEU A 278 -14.98 1.93 -18.52
N ALA A 279 -14.89 0.85 -17.74
CA ALA A 279 -15.02 -0.52 -18.23
C ALA A 279 -16.43 -0.83 -18.78
N ARG A 280 -17.48 -0.16 -18.26
CA ARG A 280 -18.85 -0.27 -18.79
C ARG A 280 -19.04 0.51 -20.10
N SER A 281 -18.29 1.59 -20.30
CA SER A 281 -18.47 2.51 -21.43
C SER A 281 -17.45 2.32 -22.55
N THR A 282 -16.31 1.69 -22.27
CA THR A 282 -15.19 1.51 -23.22
C THR A 282 -14.70 0.06 -23.19
N LYS A 283 -14.32 -0.47 -24.35
CA LYS A 283 -13.64 -1.79 -24.44
C LYS A 283 -12.14 -1.73 -24.10
N THR A 284 -11.60 -0.52 -24.02
CA THR A 284 -10.19 -0.20 -23.80
C THR A 284 -9.84 0.01 -22.33
N THR A 285 -10.81 -0.14 -21.43
CA THR A 285 -10.59 -0.12 -19.98
C THR A 285 -10.92 -1.49 -19.39
N ARG A 286 -9.98 -2.08 -18.65
CA ARG A 286 -10.16 -3.39 -18.01
C ARG A 286 -9.67 -3.38 -16.57
N SER A 287 -10.15 -4.34 -15.79
CA SER A 287 -9.71 -4.57 -14.41
C SER A 287 -9.45 -6.05 -14.21
N LEU A 288 -8.29 -6.39 -13.66
CA LEU A 288 -7.93 -7.75 -13.26
C LEU A 288 -7.87 -7.82 -11.73
N ALA A 289 -8.70 -8.68 -11.15
CA ALA A 289 -8.66 -8.97 -9.71
C ALA A 289 -7.69 -10.11 -9.42
N LEU A 290 -6.68 -9.85 -8.59
CA LEU A 290 -5.74 -10.86 -8.12
C LEU A 290 -6.25 -11.50 -6.84
N HIS A 291 -6.43 -12.82 -6.92
CA HIS A 291 -6.75 -13.66 -5.76
C HIS A 291 -5.50 -14.37 -5.24
N GLY A 292 -5.63 -15.15 -4.17
CA GLY A 292 -4.53 -15.97 -3.64
C GLY A 292 -3.89 -16.87 -4.69
N LEU A 293 -2.60 -17.16 -4.53
CA LEU A 293 -1.92 -18.15 -5.36
C LEU A 293 -2.62 -19.51 -5.29
N PRO A 294 -2.72 -20.22 -6.42
CA PRO A 294 -3.08 -21.64 -6.40
C PRO A 294 -2.14 -22.42 -5.49
N VAL A 295 -2.65 -23.48 -4.85
CA VAL A 295 -1.89 -24.25 -3.86
C VAL A 295 -0.57 -24.77 -4.44
N GLU A 296 -0.60 -25.32 -5.65
CA GLU A 296 0.62 -25.85 -6.29
C GLU A 296 1.68 -24.77 -6.56
N GLU A 297 1.27 -23.54 -6.88
CA GLU A 297 2.21 -22.43 -7.07
C GLU A 297 2.72 -21.89 -5.73
N ALA A 298 1.85 -21.81 -4.72
CA ALA A 298 2.20 -21.37 -3.38
C ALA A 298 3.17 -22.33 -2.66
N ARG A 299 3.14 -23.64 -2.97
CA ARG A 299 4.09 -24.62 -2.44
C ARG A 299 5.54 -24.26 -2.77
N LYS A 300 5.80 -23.61 -3.90
CA LYS A 300 7.15 -23.16 -4.29
C LYS A 300 7.77 -22.20 -3.26
N ILE A 301 6.95 -21.37 -2.60
CA ILE A 301 7.41 -20.49 -1.52
C ILE A 301 8.00 -21.29 -0.36
N PHE A 302 7.41 -22.43 -0.04
CA PHE A 302 7.87 -23.32 1.03
C PHE A 302 9.07 -24.15 0.60
N GLN A 303 9.13 -24.56 -0.67
CA GLN A 303 10.28 -25.26 -1.26
C GLN A 303 11.54 -24.38 -1.27
N ASP A 304 11.42 -23.13 -1.71
CA ASP A 304 12.52 -22.17 -1.76
C ASP A 304 13.08 -21.83 -0.37
N ARG A 305 12.33 -22.14 0.69
CA ARG A 305 12.73 -22.00 2.10
C ARG A 305 13.10 -23.33 2.77
N GLU A 306 13.20 -24.40 2.00
CA GLU A 306 13.61 -25.74 2.47
C GLU A 306 12.76 -26.24 3.65
N LEU A 307 11.46 -25.90 3.65
CA LEU A 307 10.55 -26.38 4.70
C LEU A 307 10.32 -27.89 4.56
N THR A 308 9.89 -28.52 5.65
CA THR A 308 9.52 -29.95 5.73
C THR A 308 8.09 -30.11 6.23
N GLY A 309 7.48 -31.30 6.05
CA GLY A 309 6.10 -31.55 6.46
C GLY A 309 5.09 -31.19 5.37
N GLU A 310 5.36 -31.65 4.15
CA GLU A 310 4.64 -31.35 2.92
C GLU A 310 3.16 -31.75 2.99
N ASP A 311 2.82 -32.75 3.80
CA ASP A 311 1.44 -33.19 4.05
C ASP A 311 0.57 -32.11 4.73
N LYS A 312 1.19 -31.07 5.30
CA LYS A 312 0.52 -29.96 6.00
C LYS A 312 0.54 -28.64 5.24
N TRP A 313 1.31 -28.54 4.16
CA TRP A 313 1.51 -27.29 3.43
C TRP A 313 0.21 -26.74 2.86
N ASP A 314 -0.58 -27.61 2.23
CA ASP A 314 -1.86 -27.24 1.62
C ASP A 314 -2.82 -26.60 2.59
N ASP A 315 -2.89 -27.14 3.80
CA ASP A 315 -3.79 -26.65 4.84
C ASP A 315 -3.37 -25.24 5.28
N LEU A 316 -2.07 -25.01 5.46
CA LEU A 316 -1.51 -23.70 5.80
C LEU A 316 -1.73 -22.68 4.67
N ILE A 317 -1.48 -23.09 3.43
CA ILE A 317 -1.69 -22.25 2.24
C ILE A 317 -3.15 -21.83 2.11
N ARG A 318 -4.08 -22.79 2.23
CA ARG A 318 -5.53 -22.51 2.18
C ARG A 318 -5.96 -21.61 3.34
N ALA A 319 -5.37 -21.76 4.53
CA ALA A 319 -5.70 -20.93 5.68
C ALA A 319 -5.21 -19.48 5.52
N ALA A 320 -4.03 -19.29 4.92
CA ALA A 320 -3.49 -17.98 4.52
C ALA A 320 -4.20 -17.39 3.29
N GLY A 321 -5.16 -18.11 2.70
CA GLY A 321 -5.87 -17.69 1.49
C GLY A 321 -4.96 -17.54 0.28
N GLY A 322 -3.82 -18.25 0.24
CA GLY A 322 -2.83 -18.15 -0.83
C GLY A 322 -2.14 -16.79 -0.94
N ASN A 323 -2.19 -15.93 0.09
CA ASN A 323 -1.54 -14.61 0.06
C ASN A 323 0.00 -14.76 0.08
N PRO A 324 0.73 -14.37 -0.99
CA PRO A 324 2.17 -14.58 -1.08
C PRO A 324 2.96 -13.93 0.04
N PHE A 325 2.63 -12.69 0.41
CA PHE A 325 3.38 -11.97 1.44
C PHE A 325 3.20 -12.61 2.81
N LEU A 326 1.97 -12.98 3.18
CA LEU A 326 1.73 -13.73 4.42
C LEU A 326 2.47 -15.08 4.40
N LEU A 327 2.43 -15.81 3.28
CA LEU A 327 3.13 -17.08 3.14
C LEU A 327 4.65 -16.95 3.26
N GLN A 328 5.24 -15.87 2.76
CA GLN A 328 6.67 -15.58 2.93
C GLN A 328 7.03 -15.30 4.38
N ILE A 329 6.19 -14.58 5.12
CA ILE A 329 6.40 -14.31 6.56
C ILE A 329 6.31 -15.62 7.35
N GLU A 330 5.28 -16.44 7.09
CA GLU A 330 5.14 -17.74 7.75
C GLU A 330 6.31 -18.66 7.40
N ALA A 331 6.70 -18.75 6.12
CA ALA A 331 7.81 -19.59 5.69
C ALA A 331 9.14 -19.17 6.35
N THR A 332 9.39 -17.86 6.45
CA THR A 332 10.56 -17.32 7.16
C THR A 332 10.51 -17.68 8.65
N SER A 333 9.37 -17.47 9.30
CA SER A 333 9.18 -17.75 10.72
C SER A 333 9.35 -19.25 11.03
N ILE A 334 8.85 -20.13 10.18
CA ILE A 334 8.97 -21.59 10.34
C ILE A 334 10.43 -22.02 10.14
N ALA A 335 11.11 -21.50 9.12
CA ALA A 335 12.52 -21.79 8.88
C ALA A 335 13.39 -21.38 10.09
N GLU A 336 13.16 -20.19 10.64
CA GLU A 336 13.98 -19.63 11.73
C GLU A 336 13.66 -20.22 13.11
N LEU A 337 12.38 -20.39 13.45
CA LEU A 337 11.96 -20.75 14.80
C LEU A 337 11.75 -22.26 14.98
N PHE A 338 11.44 -22.98 13.91
CA PHE A 338 11.09 -24.40 13.92
C PHE A 338 12.00 -25.24 13.01
N GLN A 339 13.15 -24.68 12.60
CA GLN A 339 14.14 -25.35 11.74
C GLN A 339 13.51 -25.95 10.47
N GLY A 340 12.52 -25.25 9.90
CA GLY A 340 11.81 -25.67 8.70
C GLY A 340 10.67 -26.66 8.93
N ASN A 341 10.43 -27.13 10.16
CA ASN A 341 9.41 -28.14 10.44
C ASN A 341 8.00 -27.55 10.58
N VAL A 342 7.19 -27.67 9.52
CA VAL A 342 5.80 -27.18 9.50
C VAL A 342 4.91 -27.94 10.47
N ALA A 343 5.13 -29.25 10.67
CA ALA A 343 4.31 -30.04 11.58
C ALA A 343 4.54 -29.65 13.05
N GLU A 344 5.79 -29.35 13.42
CA GLU A 344 6.15 -28.82 14.75
C GLU A 344 5.56 -27.44 14.95
N PHE A 345 5.71 -26.54 13.97
CA PHE A 345 5.08 -25.22 13.98
C PHE A 345 3.57 -25.33 14.23
N LEU A 346 2.86 -26.13 13.43
CA LEU A 346 1.41 -26.34 13.56
C LEU A 346 1.02 -26.99 14.89
N SER A 347 1.89 -27.80 15.48
CA SER A 347 1.68 -28.37 16.81
C SER A 347 1.87 -27.31 17.90
N ALA A 348 2.87 -26.43 17.75
CA ALA A 348 3.20 -25.38 18.71
C ALA A 348 2.19 -24.23 18.72
N ILE A 349 1.69 -23.83 17.54
CA ILE A 349 0.53 -22.93 17.45
C ILE A 349 -0.80 -23.68 17.63
N GLY A 350 -0.71 -24.99 17.84
CA GLY A 350 -1.79 -25.94 17.66
C GLY A 350 -3.00 -25.58 18.49
N ARG A 351 -4.18 -25.76 17.88
CA ARG A 351 -5.47 -26.06 18.53
C ARG A 351 -5.56 -25.66 20.01
N ASP A 352 -5.24 -24.42 20.36
CA ASP A 352 -5.32 -23.99 21.75
C ASP A 352 -6.80 -23.74 22.02
N GLN A 353 -7.47 -24.79 22.49
CA GLN A 353 -8.89 -24.91 22.87
C GLN A 353 -9.94 -24.43 21.84
N THR A 354 -9.55 -23.82 20.73
CA THR A 354 -10.40 -22.98 19.85
C THR A 354 -10.38 -23.39 18.37
N LYS A 355 -9.60 -24.41 17.97
CA LYS A 355 -9.49 -24.91 16.58
C LYS A 355 -9.22 -23.80 15.52
N THR A 356 -8.50 -22.74 15.88
CA THR A 356 -8.26 -21.59 14.99
C THR A 356 -6.78 -21.52 14.57
N TRP A 357 -6.51 -21.20 13.30
CA TRP A 357 -5.17 -21.04 12.74
C TRP A 357 -4.45 -19.85 13.38
N SER A 358 -3.20 -20.04 13.85
CA SER A 358 -2.40 -18.93 14.35
C SER A 358 -1.35 -18.48 13.34
N PHE A 359 -1.58 -17.32 12.71
CA PHE A 359 -0.57 -16.64 11.89
C PHE A 359 0.38 -15.74 12.68
N PHE A 360 1.64 -15.71 12.29
CA PHE A 360 2.62 -14.68 12.56
C PHE A 360 2.45 -13.57 11.52
N TYR A 361 1.67 -12.55 11.86
CA TYR A 361 1.41 -11.48 10.91
C TYR A 361 2.64 -10.58 10.69
N GLY A 362 3.50 -10.37 11.70
CA GLY A 362 4.67 -9.50 11.56
C GLY A 362 4.33 -8.17 10.87
N GLU A 363 5.05 -7.85 9.80
CA GLU A 363 4.84 -6.67 8.94
C GLU A 363 3.50 -6.66 8.19
N PHE A 364 2.87 -7.83 7.98
CA PHE A 364 1.55 -7.92 7.36
C PHE A 364 0.45 -7.31 8.24
N LEU A 365 0.67 -7.13 9.55
CA LEU A 365 -0.26 -6.37 10.39
C LEU A 365 -0.43 -4.94 9.89
N GLU A 366 0.66 -4.26 9.53
CA GLU A 366 0.59 -2.88 9.06
C GLU A 366 -0.21 -2.76 7.76
N VAL A 367 -0.14 -3.79 6.91
CA VAL A 367 -0.93 -3.88 5.67
C VAL A 367 -2.42 -3.99 5.99
N LEU A 368 -2.78 -4.90 6.91
CA LEU A 368 -4.18 -5.10 7.30
C LEU A 368 -4.73 -3.91 8.09
N ASP A 369 -3.96 -3.34 9.02
CA ASP A 369 -4.34 -2.16 9.80
C ASP A 369 -4.60 -0.95 8.90
N ARG A 370 -3.73 -0.70 7.93
CA ARG A 370 -3.93 0.39 6.97
C ARG A 370 -5.23 0.25 6.19
N GLN A 371 -5.60 -0.98 5.82
CA GLN A 371 -6.84 -1.25 5.12
C GLN A 371 -8.06 -1.17 6.03
N PHE A 372 -7.96 -1.72 7.24
CA PHE A 372 -9.07 -1.74 8.20
C PHE A 372 -9.36 -0.34 8.77
N GLN A 373 -8.35 0.50 8.98
CA GLN A 373 -8.53 1.88 9.43
C GLN A 373 -9.33 2.72 8.42
N LYS A 374 -9.21 2.40 7.14
CA LYS A 374 -10.01 3.00 6.08
C LYS A 374 -11.50 2.61 6.22
N PHE A 375 -11.88 1.51 6.86
CA PHE A 375 -13.27 1.06 6.85
C PHE A 375 -14.23 2.07 7.49
N SER A 376 -15.44 2.19 6.91
CA SER A 376 -16.55 2.89 7.56
C SER A 376 -16.91 2.20 8.87
N ASP A 377 -17.59 2.90 9.77
CA ASP A 377 -18.01 2.30 11.04
C ASP A 377 -18.92 1.08 10.83
N LEU A 378 -19.73 1.09 9.76
CA LEU A 378 -20.58 -0.06 9.40
C LEU A 378 -19.75 -1.20 8.79
N GLU A 379 -18.76 -0.91 7.94
CA GLU A 379 -17.82 -1.91 7.42
C GLU A 379 -17.07 -2.62 8.56
N LYS A 380 -16.57 -1.85 9.55
CA LYS A 380 -15.90 -2.39 10.74
C LYS A 380 -16.81 -3.32 11.54
N LYS A 381 -18.06 -2.92 11.78
CA LYS A 381 -19.03 -3.76 12.51
C LYS A 381 -19.40 -5.02 11.74
N ILE A 382 -19.59 -4.95 10.43
CA ILE A 382 -19.80 -6.14 9.59
C ILE A 382 -18.60 -7.09 9.70
N ALA A 383 -17.38 -6.56 9.57
CA ALA A 383 -16.16 -7.36 9.69
C ALA A 383 -16.02 -8.01 11.07
N CYS A 384 -16.27 -7.26 12.16
CA CYS A 384 -16.26 -7.77 13.53
C CYS A 384 -17.31 -8.87 13.74
N TYR A 385 -18.56 -8.65 13.33
CA TYR A 385 -19.62 -9.64 13.44
C TYR A 385 -19.27 -10.94 12.69
N LEU A 386 -18.80 -10.83 11.44
CA LEU A 386 -18.36 -11.97 10.64
C LEU A 386 -17.15 -12.69 11.27
N ALA A 387 -16.26 -11.95 11.94
CA ALA A 387 -15.10 -12.53 12.58
C ALA A 387 -15.50 -13.42 13.78
N GLU A 388 -16.55 -13.05 14.51
CA GLU A 388 -17.08 -13.83 15.64
C GLU A 388 -17.72 -15.15 15.19
N GLN A 389 -18.45 -15.14 14.06
CA GLN A 389 -19.20 -16.31 13.58
C GLN A 389 -18.30 -17.50 13.31
N SER A 390 -18.71 -18.72 13.69
CA SER A 390 -17.92 -19.94 13.44
C SER A 390 -18.03 -20.45 11.99
N LYS A 391 -19.10 -20.09 11.28
CA LYS A 391 -19.42 -20.49 9.90
C LYS A 391 -19.86 -19.28 9.08
N SER A 392 -19.90 -19.44 7.76
CA SER A 392 -20.53 -18.48 6.85
C SER A 392 -21.98 -18.20 7.23
N VAL A 393 -22.41 -16.94 7.14
CA VAL A 393 -23.70 -16.44 7.66
C VAL A 393 -24.61 -15.98 6.52
N SER A 394 -25.93 -16.12 6.68
CA SER A 394 -26.91 -15.55 5.74
C SER A 394 -27.04 -14.04 5.88
N PHE A 395 -27.66 -13.38 4.89
CA PHE A 395 -27.92 -11.94 4.96
C PHE A 395 -28.85 -11.58 6.14
N ILE A 396 -29.86 -12.41 6.41
CA ILE A 396 -30.80 -12.19 7.51
C ILE A 396 -30.06 -12.23 8.85
N ASN A 397 -29.28 -13.30 9.09
CA ASN A 397 -28.53 -13.43 10.33
C ASN A 397 -27.49 -12.31 10.49
N LEU A 398 -26.83 -11.91 9.40
CA LEU A 398 -25.90 -10.78 9.40
C LEU A 398 -26.61 -9.50 9.81
N LYS A 399 -27.74 -9.19 9.18
CA LYS A 399 -28.53 -7.98 9.46
C LYS A 399 -29.04 -7.96 10.90
N ASP A 400 -29.55 -9.08 11.40
CA ASP A 400 -30.05 -9.19 12.77
C ASP A 400 -28.91 -9.10 13.80
N GLY A 401 -27.73 -9.60 13.46
CA GLY A 401 -26.54 -9.58 14.30
C GLY A 401 -25.85 -8.21 14.41
N ILE A 402 -26.04 -7.33 13.42
CA ILE A 402 -25.53 -5.95 13.43
C ILE A 402 -26.64 -4.92 13.70
N ALA A 403 -27.80 -5.37 14.22
CA ALA A 403 -28.98 -4.56 14.40
C ALA A 403 -28.65 -3.23 15.12
N GLU A 404 -29.26 -2.13 14.62
CA GLU A 404 -29.12 -0.71 15.03
C GLU A 404 -28.17 0.20 14.21
N VAL A 405 -27.44 -0.28 13.21
CA VAL A 405 -26.36 0.53 12.60
C VAL A 405 -26.61 1.02 11.16
N GLY A 406 -27.68 0.59 10.50
CA GLY A 406 -27.97 1.11 9.17
C GLY A 406 -29.23 0.56 8.50
N SER A 407 -29.64 1.21 7.42
CA SER A 407 -30.70 0.71 6.54
C SER A 407 -30.24 -0.54 5.78
N THR A 408 -31.18 -1.34 5.28
CA THR A 408 -30.86 -2.51 4.43
C THR A 408 -29.99 -2.11 3.22
N SER A 409 -30.24 -0.95 2.62
CA SER A 409 -29.46 -0.46 1.47
C SER A 409 -28.01 -0.15 1.84
N GLN A 410 -27.79 0.48 3.00
CA GLN A 410 -26.44 0.76 3.50
C GLN A 410 -25.66 -0.52 3.75
N ILE A 411 -26.26 -1.53 4.40
CA ILE A 411 -25.60 -2.82 4.64
C ILE A 411 -25.20 -3.48 3.32
N LEU A 412 -26.08 -3.47 2.31
CA LEU A 412 -25.77 -4.04 1.00
C LEU A 412 -24.62 -3.30 0.31
N GLU A 413 -24.58 -1.96 0.38
CA GLU A 413 -23.49 -1.15 -0.18
C GLU A 413 -22.14 -1.49 0.48
N GLU A 414 -22.11 -1.64 1.80
CA GLU A 414 -20.89 -1.98 2.54
C GLU A 414 -20.44 -3.42 2.30
N LEU A 415 -21.37 -4.38 2.13
CA LEU A 415 -21.03 -5.74 1.72
C LEU A 415 -20.37 -5.76 0.34
N VAL A 416 -20.88 -4.98 -0.62
CA VAL A 416 -20.24 -4.87 -1.94
C VAL A 416 -18.88 -4.17 -1.81
N SER A 417 -18.75 -3.15 -0.95
CA SER A 417 -17.47 -2.48 -0.69
C SER A 417 -16.42 -3.45 -0.13
N LEU A 418 -16.74 -4.18 0.94
CA LEU A 418 -15.86 -5.19 1.54
C LEU A 418 -15.50 -6.31 0.57
N LYS A 419 -16.45 -6.75 -0.27
CA LYS A 419 -16.17 -7.74 -1.31
C LYS A 419 -15.19 -7.21 -2.35
N ASN A 420 -15.35 -5.95 -2.80
CA ASN A 420 -14.46 -5.33 -3.78
C ASN A 420 -13.02 -5.13 -3.27
N ARG A 421 -12.81 -5.23 -1.94
CA ARG A 421 -11.50 -5.20 -1.28
C ARG A 421 -10.95 -6.59 -0.95
N ASP A 422 -11.64 -7.66 -1.37
CA ASP A 422 -11.35 -9.07 -1.01
C ASP A 422 -11.35 -9.34 0.50
N TRP A 423 -12.04 -8.51 1.30
CA TRP A 423 -12.15 -8.74 2.74
C TRP A 423 -13.20 -9.79 3.07
N ILE A 424 -14.26 -9.93 2.27
CA ILE A 424 -15.30 -10.94 2.48
C ILE A 424 -15.54 -11.78 1.22
N VAL A 425 -15.90 -13.04 1.45
CA VAL A 425 -16.21 -14.02 0.40
C VAL A 425 -17.71 -14.25 0.36
N PHE A 426 -18.28 -14.23 -0.85
CA PHE A 426 -19.66 -14.62 -1.10
C PHE A 426 -19.67 -16.06 -1.61
N SER A 427 -20.42 -16.92 -0.96
CA SER A 427 -20.61 -18.31 -1.40
C SER A 427 -22.10 -18.62 -1.50
N LYS A 428 -22.45 -19.65 -2.29
CA LYS A 428 -23.84 -20.10 -2.42
C LYS A 428 -24.05 -21.30 -1.52
N ASN A 429 -25.09 -21.28 -0.71
CA ASN A 429 -25.51 -22.43 0.08
C ASN A 429 -25.97 -23.55 -0.88
N PRO A 430 -25.33 -24.74 -0.87
CA PRO A 430 -25.70 -25.84 -1.78
C PRO A 430 -27.13 -26.33 -1.60
N LYS A 431 -27.71 -26.15 -0.41
CA LYS A 431 -29.04 -26.67 -0.05
C LYS A 431 -30.16 -25.66 -0.25
N SER A 432 -29.94 -24.39 0.11
CA SER A 432 -30.99 -23.35 0.08
C SER A 432 -30.84 -22.36 -1.08
N SER A 433 -29.76 -22.43 -1.86
CA SER A 433 -29.38 -21.41 -2.87
C SER A 433 -29.19 -19.99 -2.33
N GLU A 434 -29.19 -19.80 -1.01
CA GLU A 434 -28.97 -18.53 -0.35
C GLU A 434 -27.49 -18.09 -0.44
N THR A 435 -27.24 -16.78 -0.51
CA THR A 435 -25.88 -16.23 -0.42
C THR A 435 -25.41 -16.23 1.03
N LEU A 436 -24.25 -16.81 1.25
CA LEU A 436 -23.56 -16.83 2.54
C LEU A 436 -22.32 -15.93 2.49
N TYR A 437 -22.09 -15.21 3.57
CA TYR A 437 -21.00 -14.26 3.77
C TYR A 437 -20.01 -14.83 4.76
N GLU A 438 -18.72 -14.78 4.44
CA GLU A 438 -17.66 -15.24 5.32
C GLU A 438 -16.43 -14.34 5.23
N LEU A 439 -15.75 -14.16 6.36
CA LEU A 439 -14.45 -13.54 6.44
C LEU A 439 -13.36 -14.63 6.29
N PRO A 440 -12.38 -14.50 5.37
CA PRO A 440 -11.26 -15.43 5.23
C PRO A 440 -10.57 -15.73 6.57
N LYS A 441 -10.09 -16.95 6.77
CA LYS A 441 -9.55 -17.42 8.07
C LYS A 441 -8.47 -16.50 8.65
N PHE A 442 -7.52 -16.05 7.83
CA PHE A 442 -6.47 -15.13 8.27
C PHE A 442 -7.01 -13.72 8.57
N LEU A 443 -8.02 -13.22 7.85
CA LEU A 443 -8.64 -11.93 8.18
C LEU A 443 -9.48 -12.02 9.46
N LYS A 444 -10.17 -13.14 9.65
CA LYS A 444 -10.94 -13.44 10.86
C LYS A 444 -10.11 -13.45 12.12
N LYS A 445 -8.92 -14.04 12.07
CA LYS A 445 -7.98 -13.97 13.20
C LYS A 445 -7.47 -12.54 13.41
N TYR A 446 -7.15 -11.81 12.34
CA TYR A 446 -6.71 -10.42 12.45
C TYR A 446 -7.77 -9.57 13.19
N VAL A 447 -9.02 -9.59 12.72
CA VAL A 447 -10.12 -8.83 13.35
C VAL A 447 -10.32 -9.29 14.79
N LYS A 448 -10.35 -10.60 15.05
CA LYS A 448 -10.53 -11.15 16.40
C LYS A 448 -9.47 -10.71 17.40
N LYS A 449 -8.21 -10.69 16.97
CA LYS A 449 -7.07 -10.47 17.86
C LYS A 449 -6.76 -9.00 18.05
N TYR A 450 -6.94 -8.18 17.00
CA TYR A 450 -6.44 -6.81 16.99
C TYR A 450 -7.54 -5.74 16.96
N GLN A 451 -8.76 -6.08 16.53
CA GLN A 451 -9.81 -5.08 16.28
C GLN A 451 -11.06 -5.27 17.16
N LEU A 452 -11.40 -6.48 17.61
CA LEU A 452 -12.58 -6.73 18.46
C LEU A 452 -12.55 -6.01 19.82
N ASN A 453 -11.36 -5.62 20.31
CA ASN A 453 -11.23 -4.86 21.56
C ASN A 453 -11.23 -3.34 21.35
N GLU A 454 -11.33 -2.86 20.10
CA GLU A 454 -11.27 -1.45 19.73
C GLU A 454 -12.62 -0.89 19.22
N VAL A 455 -13.62 -1.74 18.93
CA VAL A 455 -14.92 -1.38 18.32
C VAL A 455 -16.04 -1.25 19.34
#